data_AF-A0A0N4XEV7-F1
#
_entry.id   AF-A0A0N4XEV7-F1
#
_cell.length_a   1.000
_cell.length_b   1.000
_cell.length_c   1.000
_cell.angle_alpha   90.00
_cell.angle_beta   90.00
_cell.angle_gamma   90.00
#
_symmetry.space_group_name_H-M   'P 1'
#
loop_
_entity.id
_entity.type
_entity.pdbx_description
1 polymer ?
#
loop_
_entity_poly.entity_id
_entity_poly.type
_entity_poly.pdbx_seq_one_letter_code
_entity_poly.pdbx_strand_id
1 'polypeptide(L)'
;MVHFVFLLSLAATALACAPAAPGGGGAPAPGGSPPAGGSPPAGGGSPPAGGGSTPSGRRKRSAERVQLTMVSKENYDTEMNPTYLAAFKSAMEEHAKTVGYEIPTGLQEEVRNVAGKFSVFYDIPSAYCDQMKTFMEEVKDKTHQLEVVRIKCANGEQYLIH
;
A
#
# COMPACT_ATOMS: atom_id res chain seq x y z
N MET A 1 11.74 10.48 49.47
CA MET A 1 12.27 11.69 48.81
C MET A 1 13.52 11.29 48.06
N VAL A 2 13.39 11.01 46.77
CA VAL A 2 14.54 10.71 45.89
C VAL A 2 14.38 11.65 44.71
N HIS A 3 15.29 12.62 44.65
CA HIS A 3 15.40 13.61 43.58
C HIS A 3 15.80 12.89 42.29
N PHE A 4 15.00 13.02 41.23
CA PHE A 4 15.43 12.73 39.87
C PHE A 4 15.38 14.03 39.07
N VAL A 5 16.55 14.68 39.02
CA VAL A 5 16.86 15.77 38.10
C VAL A 5 17.22 15.12 36.76
N PHE A 6 16.33 15.20 35.77
CA PHE A 6 16.68 14.92 34.38
C PHE A 6 16.55 16.19 33.57
N LEU A 7 17.67 16.92 33.52
CA LEU A 7 17.97 17.89 32.48
C LEU A 7 18.29 17.09 31.21
N LEU A 8 17.38 17.04 30.23
CA LEU A 8 17.74 16.60 28.89
C LEU A 8 17.94 17.83 28.01
N SER A 9 19.24 18.12 27.81
CA SER A 9 19.77 19.17 26.96
C SER A 9 19.44 18.91 25.49
N LEU A 10 19.11 19.98 24.78
CA LEU A 10 19.05 20.04 23.32
C LEU A 10 20.40 19.64 22.70
N ALA A 11 20.36 18.82 21.65
CA ALA A 11 21.39 18.78 20.63
C ALA A 11 20.73 18.69 19.25
N ALA A 12 20.40 19.84 18.68
CA ALA A 12 20.11 19.99 17.26
C ALA A 12 21.44 19.91 16.50
N THR A 13 21.67 18.82 15.77
CA THR A 13 22.74 18.75 14.78
C THR A 13 22.13 18.87 13.40
N ALA A 14 22.16 20.11 12.89
CA ALA A 14 21.95 20.38 11.48
C ALA A 14 23.16 19.86 10.69
N LEU A 15 22.91 18.98 9.72
CA LEU A 15 23.87 18.63 8.68
C LEU A 15 23.30 19.12 7.35
N ALA A 16 23.81 20.27 6.92
CA ALA A 16 23.63 20.84 5.59
C ALA A 16 24.95 20.72 4.82
N CYS A 17 24.91 20.06 3.65
CA CYS A 17 25.80 20.20 2.49
C CYS A 17 25.46 19.06 1.51
N ALA A 18 25.39 19.17 0.19
CA ALA A 18 25.23 20.21 -0.82
C ALA A 18 25.15 19.42 -2.16
N PRO A 19 24.54 19.94 -3.24
CA PRO A 19 24.34 19.19 -4.49
C PRO A 19 25.59 19.23 -5.38
N ALA A 20 25.97 18.09 -5.97
CA ALA A 20 26.93 18.04 -7.06
C ALA A 20 26.18 18.01 -8.41
N ALA A 21 26.42 19.04 -9.21
CA ALA A 21 25.95 19.18 -10.60
C ALA A 21 27.08 18.76 -11.60
N PRO A 22 27.01 19.06 -12.91
CA PRO A 22 26.69 18.09 -13.96
C PRO A 22 27.86 17.85 -14.93
N GLY A 23 27.84 16.72 -15.64
CA GLY A 23 28.66 16.48 -16.82
C GLY A 23 28.01 15.39 -17.66
N GLY A 24 27.86 15.47 -18.97
CA GLY A 24 28.41 16.40 -19.94
C GLY A 24 28.66 15.61 -21.22
N GLY A 25 28.01 16.02 -22.32
CA GLY A 25 28.48 15.81 -23.69
C GLY A 25 28.18 14.46 -24.35
N GLY A 26 27.47 14.50 -25.49
CA GLY A 26 27.47 13.38 -26.42
C GLY A 26 26.31 13.32 -27.44
N ALA A 27 26.09 14.37 -28.23
CA ALA A 27 25.48 14.28 -29.56
C ALA A 27 26.57 14.69 -30.58
N PRO A 28 26.65 14.16 -31.83
CA PRO A 28 25.55 14.26 -32.81
C PRO A 28 25.39 13.09 -33.84
N ALA A 29 24.17 12.99 -34.41
CA ALA A 29 23.72 12.77 -35.81
C ALA A 29 24.43 11.76 -36.78
N PRO A 30 23.94 11.48 -38.03
CA PRO A 30 22.61 11.59 -38.65
C PRO A 30 22.18 10.29 -39.42
N GLY A 31 20.96 10.27 -39.97
CA GLY A 31 20.73 9.71 -41.32
C GLY A 31 19.93 8.40 -41.42
N GLY A 32 18.82 8.45 -42.17
CA GLY A 32 18.19 7.26 -42.75
C GLY A 32 16.67 7.34 -42.94
N SER A 33 16.22 8.01 -44.00
CA SER A 33 14.96 7.71 -44.72
C SER A 33 15.34 7.18 -46.12
N PRO A 34 14.46 6.56 -46.94
CA PRO A 34 13.26 5.72 -46.76
C PRO A 34 13.43 4.36 -47.53
N PRO A 35 12.41 3.55 -47.94
CA PRO A 35 11.44 3.92 -48.98
C PRO A 35 9.99 3.38 -48.83
N ALA A 36 9.20 3.82 -49.80
CA ALA A 36 7.80 3.61 -50.15
C ALA A 36 7.16 2.21 -50.06
N GLY A 37 5.82 2.20 -50.00
CA GLY A 37 5.02 1.28 -50.81
C GLY A 37 3.78 0.70 -50.13
N GLY A 38 2.59 1.13 -50.56
CA GLY A 38 1.36 0.33 -50.45
C GLY A 38 0.14 1.07 -49.92
N SER A 39 -0.68 1.60 -50.83
CA SER A 39 -2.12 1.80 -50.61
C SER A 39 -2.91 0.71 -51.38
N PRO A 40 -4.25 0.63 -51.23
CA PRO A 40 -4.98 -0.45 -50.56
C PRO A 40 -5.66 -1.43 -51.55
N PRO A 41 -6.38 -2.46 -51.08
CA PRO A 41 -7.58 -2.91 -51.78
C PRO A 41 -8.84 -2.29 -51.16
N ALA A 42 -9.61 -1.65 -52.02
CA ALA A 42 -11.02 -1.38 -51.80
C ALA A 42 -11.81 -2.69 -51.87
N GLY A 43 -12.73 -2.90 -50.93
CA GLY A 43 -13.68 -4.00 -50.93
C GLY A 43 -14.80 -3.68 -49.97
N GLY A 44 -15.86 -3.05 -50.47
CA GLY A 44 -17.04 -2.67 -49.71
C GLY A 44 -17.91 -3.86 -49.31
N GLY A 45 -18.54 -3.73 -48.14
CA GLY A 45 -19.59 -4.60 -47.62
C GLY A 45 -20.02 -4.13 -46.23
N SER A 46 -21.16 -3.44 -46.16
CA SER A 46 -21.80 -2.92 -44.93
C SER A 46 -22.44 -4.04 -44.05
N PRO A 47 -22.89 -3.74 -42.81
CA PRO A 47 -22.71 -4.58 -41.60
C PRO A 47 -23.95 -5.44 -41.21
N PRO A 48 -23.95 -6.20 -40.09
CA PRO A 48 -24.23 -5.62 -38.75
C PRO A 48 -23.47 -6.26 -37.55
N ALA A 49 -23.41 -5.49 -36.46
CA ALA A 49 -23.51 -5.87 -35.05
C ALA A 49 -22.57 -6.94 -34.45
N GLY A 50 -21.74 -6.52 -33.49
CA GLY A 50 -21.07 -7.41 -32.54
C GLY A 50 -19.81 -6.79 -31.93
N GLY A 51 -19.99 -5.73 -31.13
CA GLY A 51 -18.87 -5.05 -30.48
C GLY A 51 -18.22 -5.90 -29.38
N GLY A 52 -16.93 -5.65 -29.12
CA GLY A 52 -16.34 -5.90 -27.81
C GLY A 52 -14.98 -6.59 -27.77
N SER A 53 -13.95 -5.87 -28.22
CA SER A 53 -12.67 -5.71 -27.52
C SER A 53 -11.78 -6.93 -27.24
N THR A 54 -10.70 -7.01 -28.03
CA THR A 54 -9.38 -7.51 -27.61
C THR A 54 -9.02 -7.07 -26.17
N PRO A 55 -8.55 -7.94 -25.26
CA PRO A 55 -7.95 -7.50 -24.02
C PRO A 55 -6.47 -7.18 -24.25
N SER A 56 -6.18 -6.19 -25.10
CA SER A 56 -4.90 -5.48 -25.02
C SER A 56 -5.16 -4.21 -24.25
N GLY A 57 -4.92 -4.28 -22.95
CA GLY A 57 -5.16 -3.17 -22.06
C GLY A 57 -4.62 -3.52 -20.70
N ARG A 58 -3.41 -3.07 -20.41
CA ARG A 58 -2.88 -2.92 -19.05
C ARG A 58 -3.89 -2.07 -18.28
N ARG A 59 -4.92 -2.70 -17.72
CA ARG A 59 -5.93 -2.02 -16.90
C ARG A 59 -5.16 -1.39 -15.75
N LYS A 60 -5.06 -0.07 -15.78
CA LYS A 60 -4.59 0.72 -14.65
C LYS A 60 -5.57 0.39 -13.52
N ARG A 61 -5.16 -0.47 -12.57
CA ARG A 61 -5.98 -0.77 -11.38
C ARG A 61 -6.32 0.58 -10.77
N SER A 62 -7.59 0.88 -10.58
CA SER A 62 -8.03 2.06 -9.84
C SER A 62 -7.81 1.80 -8.36
N ALA A 63 -7.44 2.84 -7.61
CA ALA A 63 -7.45 2.75 -6.15
C ALA A 63 -8.89 2.48 -5.69
N GLU A 64 -9.07 1.46 -4.87
CA GLU A 64 -10.37 0.93 -4.45
C GLU A 64 -10.55 1.07 -2.93
N ARG A 65 -11.76 0.80 -2.44
CA ARG A 65 -12.00 0.68 -1.00
C ARG A 65 -11.55 -0.70 -0.53
N VAL A 66 -10.72 -0.75 0.51
CA VAL A 66 -10.22 -2.00 1.10
C VAL A 66 -10.66 -2.08 2.56
N GLN A 67 -11.30 -3.19 2.92
CA GLN A 67 -11.61 -3.51 4.30
C GLN A 67 -10.58 -4.50 4.84
N LEU A 68 -9.87 -4.09 5.87
CA LEU A 68 -8.82 -4.87 6.52
C LEU A 68 -9.32 -5.31 7.89
N THR A 69 -9.23 -6.61 8.20
CA THR A 69 -9.49 -7.15 9.54
C THR A 69 -8.25 -7.91 9.99
N MET A 70 -7.68 -7.50 11.10
CA MET A 70 -6.49 -8.13 11.68
C MET A 70 -6.88 -8.72 13.01
N VAL A 71 -6.75 -10.04 13.12
CA VAL A 71 -7.03 -10.82 14.32
C VAL A 71 -5.70 -11.04 15.02
N SER A 72 -5.58 -10.57 16.25
CA SER A 72 -4.44 -10.80 17.11
C SER A 72 -4.54 -12.16 17.82
N LYS A 73 -3.39 -12.66 18.29
CA LYS A 73 -3.34 -13.79 19.23
C LYS A 73 -3.85 -13.42 20.62
N GLU A 74 -3.87 -12.13 20.95
CA GLU A 74 -4.37 -11.61 22.22
C GLU A 74 -5.89 -11.82 22.35
N ASN A 75 -6.35 -12.08 23.57
CA ASN A 75 -7.77 -12.20 23.85
C ASN A 75 -8.43 -10.81 23.89
N TYR A 76 -9.69 -10.74 23.48
CA TYR A 76 -10.46 -9.53 23.57
C TYR A 76 -10.73 -9.19 25.04
N ASP A 77 -10.27 -8.03 25.48
CA ASP A 77 -10.41 -7.57 26.86
C ASP A 77 -10.65 -6.05 26.84
N THR A 78 -11.81 -5.61 27.31
CA THR A 78 -12.20 -4.19 27.20
C THR A 78 -11.25 -3.23 27.93
N GLU A 79 -10.58 -3.68 28.99
CA GLU A 79 -9.63 -2.87 29.75
C GLU A 79 -8.27 -2.80 29.06
N MET A 80 -7.84 -3.91 28.45
CA MET A 80 -6.54 -4.01 27.78
C MET A 80 -6.56 -3.64 26.30
N ASN A 81 -7.72 -3.64 25.65
CA ASN A 81 -7.89 -3.31 24.23
C ASN A 81 -7.23 -1.99 23.81
N PRO A 82 -7.31 -0.88 24.60
CA PRO A 82 -6.59 0.36 24.25
C PRO A 82 -5.07 0.17 24.21
N THR A 83 -4.53 -0.64 25.12
CA THR A 83 -3.10 -0.97 25.19
C THR A 83 -2.68 -1.84 24.00
N TYR A 84 -3.48 -2.85 23.66
CA TYR A 84 -3.24 -3.70 22.50
C TYR A 84 -3.32 -2.90 21.20
N LEU A 85 -4.31 -2.01 21.07
CA LEU A 85 -4.45 -1.13 19.91
C LEU A 85 -3.26 -0.18 19.77
N ALA A 86 -2.78 0.41 20.86
CA ALA A 86 -1.62 1.29 20.84
C ALA A 86 -0.35 0.54 20.38
N ALA A 87 -0.08 -0.63 20.97
CA ALA A 87 1.05 -1.46 20.58
C ALA A 87 0.98 -1.89 19.11
N PHE A 88 -0.21 -2.27 18.66
CA PHE A 88 -0.47 -2.65 17.28
C PHE A 88 -0.21 -1.49 16.29
N LYS A 89 -0.73 -0.30 16.59
CA LYS A 89 -0.47 0.91 15.78
C LYS A 89 1.00 1.24 15.70
N SER A 90 1.71 1.22 16.83
CA SER A 90 3.14 1.50 16.87
C SER A 90 3.91 0.53 15.97
N ALA A 91 3.59 -0.77 16.01
CA ALA A 91 4.22 -1.76 15.15
C ALA A 91 3.92 -1.54 13.65
N MET A 92 2.67 -1.22 13.29
CA MET A 92 2.33 -0.88 11.91
C MET A 92 3.04 0.38 11.43
N GLU A 93 3.06 1.44 12.23
CA GLU A 93 3.73 2.70 11.87
C GLU A 93 5.24 2.54 11.72
N GLU A 94 5.87 1.77 12.61
CA GLU A 94 7.30 1.45 12.53
C GLU A 94 7.62 0.65 11.26
N HIS A 95 6.80 -0.36 10.95
CA HIS A 95 6.98 -1.14 9.73
C HIS A 95 6.76 -0.28 8.48
N ALA A 96 5.70 0.53 8.47
CA ALA A 96 5.38 1.44 7.37
C ALA A 96 6.52 2.43 7.09
N LYS A 97 7.11 3.04 8.13
CA LYS A 97 8.32 3.88 8.02
C LYS A 97 9.50 3.13 7.41
N THR A 98 9.70 1.87 7.79
CA THR A 98 10.80 1.04 7.31
C THR A 98 10.70 0.76 5.81
N VAL A 99 9.50 0.54 5.30
CA VAL A 99 9.25 0.24 3.87
C VAL A 99 8.89 1.48 3.04
N GLY A 100 8.91 2.67 3.64
CA GLY A 100 8.52 3.92 2.97
C GLY A 100 7.04 3.97 2.59
N TYR A 101 6.18 3.24 3.31
CA TYR A 101 4.74 3.27 3.14
C TYR A 101 4.12 4.36 4.01
N GLU A 102 3.32 5.23 3.41
CA GLU A 102 2.57 6.25 4.15
C GLU A 102 1.18 5.70 4.53
N ILE A 103 0.95 5.54 5.84
CA ILE A 103 -0.37 5.16 6.34
C ILE A 103 -1.31 6.36 6.18
N PRO A 104 -2.46 6.22 5.51
CA PRO A 104 -3.43 7.31 5.39
C PRO A 104 -3.85 7.86 6.74
N THR A 105 -3.96 9.18 6.87
CA THR A 105 -4.50 9.82 8.07
C THR A 105 -6.02 9.73 8.08
N GLY A 106 -6.62 9.68 9.28
CA GLY A 106 -8.08 9.66 9.43
C GLY A 106 -8.75 8.34 9.04
N LEU A 107 -8.01 7.23 9.04
CA LEU A 107 -8.58 5.90 8.89
C LEU A 107 -9.61 5.63 9.99
N GLN A 108 -10.79 5.14 9.59
CA GLN A 108 -11.75 4.63 10.55
C GLN A 108 -11.27 3.27 11.03
N GLU A 109 -10.94 3.23 12.31
CA GLU A 109 -10.55 2.01 13.01
C GLU A 109 -11.63 1.59 13.99
N GLU A 110 -11.82 0.29 14.12
CA GLU A 110 -12.78 -0.27 15.06
C GLU A 110 -12.19 -1.52 15.70
N VAL A 111 -12.17 -1.55 17.04
CA VAL A 111 -11.77 -2.74 17.79
C VAL A 111 -12.99 -3.66 17.91
N ARG A 112 -12.84 -4.91 17.47
CA ARG A 112 -13.91 -5.91 17.46
C ARG A 112 -13.47 -7.18 18.21
N ASN A 113 -14.45 -7.85 18.80
CA ASN A 113 -14.27 -9.21 19.31
C ASN A 113 -14.59 -10.20 18.18
N VAL A 114 -13.58 -10.93 17.71
CA VAL A 114 -13.76 -12.00 16.73
C VAL A 114 -13.33 -13.30 17.40
N ALA A 115 -14.29 -14.19 17.67
CA ALA A 115 -14.05 -15.49 18.30
C ALA A 115 -13.26 -15.41 19.64
N GLY A 116 -13.51 -14.37 20.44
CA GLY A 116 -12.82 -14.14 21.72
C GLY A 116 -11.47 -13.44 21.59
N LYS A 117 -11.05 -13.05 20.38
CA LYS A 117 -9.76 -12.42 20.11
C LYS A 117 -9.87 -10.92 19.86
N PHE A 118 -8.85 -10.18 20.30
CA PHE A 118 -8.67 -8.79 19.95
C PHE A 118 -8.48 -8.68 18.44
N SER A 119 -9.36 -7.93 17.79
CA SER A 119 -9.27 -7.69 16.35
C SER A 119 -9.41 -6.23 16.03
N VAL A 120 -8.67 -5.76 15.03
CA VAL A 120 -8.77 -4.38 14.54
C VAL A 120 -9.31 -4.40 13.12
N PHE A 121 -10.37 -3.65 12.88
CA PHE A 121 -10.97 -3.44 11.58
C PHE A 121 -10.61 -2.05 11.07
N TYR A 122 -10.16 -1.96 9.82
CA TYR A 122 -9.94 -0.71 9.10
C TYR A 122 -10.76 -0.67 7.82
N ASP A 123 -11.31 0.51 7.54
CA ASP A 123 -11.93 0.82 6.26
C ASP A 123 -11.09 1.88 5.54
N ILE A 124 -10.37 1.43 4.51
CA ILE A 124 -9.31 2.20 3.84
C ILE A 124 -9.84 2.63 2.46
N PRO A 125 -10.21 3.92 2.28
CA PRO A 125 -10.56 4.43 0.96
C PRO A 125 -9.30 4.57 0.09
N SER A 126 -9.46 4.42 -1.22
CA SER A 126 -8.40 4.69 -2.20
C SER A 126 -7.10 3.89 -1.97
N ALA A 127 -7.21 2.62 -1.58
CA ALA A 127 -6.11 1.69 -1.47
C ALA A 127 -6.08 0.68 -2.62
N TYR A 128 -4.88 0.25 -3.01
CA TYR A 128 -4.71 -0.84 -3.97
C TYR A 128 -4.69 -2.17 -3.22
N CYS A 129 -5.61 -3.08 -3.55
CA CYS A 129 -5.77 -4.31 -2.79
C CYS A 129 -4.52 -5.20 -2.81
N ASP A 130 -3.81 -5.28 -3.95
CA ASP A 130 -2.56 -6.05 -4.05
C ASP A 130 -1.44 -5.46 -3.20
N GLN A 131 -1.33 -4.12 -3.18
CA GLN A 131 -0.33 -3.44 -2.37
C GLN A 131 -0.60 -3.69 -0.88
N MET A 132 -1.87 -3.62 -0.48
CA MET A 132 -2.28 -3.92 0.89
C MET A 132 -2.01 -5.40 1.23
N LYS A 133 -2.26 -6.33 0.31
CA LYS A 133 -1.94 -7.74 0.50
C LYS A 133 -0.46 -7.96 0.77
N THR A 134 0.42 -7.44 -0.08
CA THR A 134 1.87 -7.59 0.09
C THR A 134 2.35 -6.94 1.38
N PHE A 135 1.87 -5.74 1.69
CA PHE A 135 2.20 -5.07 2.95
C PHE A 135 1.79 -5.90 4.17
N MET A 136 0.57 -6.45 4.17
CA MET A 136 0.06 -7.23 5.30
C MET A 136 0.71 -8.61 5.44
N GLU A 137 1.15 -9.22 4.35
CA GLU A 137 2.00 -10.42 4.40
C GLU A 137 3.29 -10.11 5.16
N GLU A 138 3.97 -9.02 4.83
CA GLU A 138 5.19 -8.61 5.54
C GLU A 138 4.95 -8.24 7.00
N VAL A 139 3.89 -7.47 7.29
CA VAL A 139 3.53 -7.12 8.68
C VAL A 139 3.30 -8.38 9.48
N LYS A 140 2.57 -9.36 8.95
CA LYS A 140 2.27 -10.59 9.68
C LYS A 140 3.53 -11.41 9.95
N ASP A 141 4.41 -11.55 8.96
CA ASP A 141 5.66 -12.29 9.12
C ASP A 141 6.58 -11.65 10.17
N LYS A 142 6.55 -10.32 10.29
CA LYS A 142 7.37 -9.55 11.24
C LYS A 142 6.71 -9.39 12.61
N THR A 143 5.39 -9.33 12.67
CA THR A 143 4.63 -9.14 13.90
C THR A 143 4.04 -10.46 14.36
N HIS A 144 4.73 -11.13 15.27
CA HIS A 144 4.25 -12.39 15.87
C HIS A 144 2.94 -12.24 16.67
N GLN A 145 2.38 -11.04 16.74
CA GLN A 145 1.12 -10.70 17.40
C GLN A 145 -0.12 -11.07 16.56
N LEU A 146 0.01 -11.14 15.23
CA LEU A 146 -1.13 -11.44 14.35
C LEU A 146 -1.35 -12.95 14.21
N GLU A 147 -2.59 -13.38 14.40
CA GLU A 147 -3.03 -14.75 14.13
C GLU A 147 -3.57 -14.89 12.71
N VAL A 148 -4.40 -13.94 12.25
CA VAL A 148 -5.02 -13.96 10.92
C VAL A 148 -5.18 -12.54 10.39
N VAL A 149 -4.93 -12.34 9.10
CA VAL A 149 -5.30 -11.10 8.40
C VAL A 149 -6.33 -11.41 7.32
N ARG A 150 -7.42 -10.65 7.27
CA ARG A 150 -8.45 -10.69 6.23
C ARG A 150 -8.46 -9.37 5.49
N ILE A 151 -8.42 -9.45 4.17
CA ILE A 151 -8.48 -8.28 3.28
C ILE A 151 -9.67 -8.49 2.36
N LYS A 152 -10.58 -7.53 2.28
CA LYS A 152 -11.67 -7.53 1.30
C LYS A 152 -11.52 -6.32 0.38
N CYS A 153 -11.45 -6.56 -0.92
CA CYS A 153 -11.36 -5.52 -1.94
C CYS A 153 -12.75 -5.09 -2.42
N ALA A 154 -12.84 -3.96 -3.12
CA ALA A 154 -14.12 -3.45 -3.62
C ALA A 154 -14.74 -4.33 -4.71
N ASN A 155 -13.92 -5.03 -5.50
CA ASN A 155 -14.37 -6.02 -6.50
C ASN A 155 -14.97 -7.31 -5.89
N GLY A 156 -14.97 -7.45 -4.56
CA GLY A 156 -15.47 -8.63 -3.84
C GLY A 156 -14.42 -9.71 -3.57
N GLU A 157 -13.20 -9.58 -4.09
CA GLU A 157 -12.09 -10.47 -3.77
C GLU A 157 -11.76 -10.41 -2.28
N GLN A 158 -11.38 -11.56 -1.72
CA GLN A 158 -10.98 -11.68 -0.32
C GLN A 158 -9.70 -12.47 -0.20
N TYR A 159 -8.78 -11.96 0.62
CA TYR A 159 -7.53 -12.62 0.97
C TYR A 159 -7.51 -12.95 2.45
N LEU A 160 -7.02 -14.14 2.78
CA LEU A 160 -6.85 -14.64 4.13
C LEU A 160 -5.39 -15.04 4.30
N ILE A 161 -4.69 -14.40 5.23
CA ILE A 161 -3.28 -14.63 5.51
C ILE A 161 -3.18 -15.31 6.87
N HIS A 162 -2.58 -16.50 6.92
CA HIS A 162 -2.45 -17.39 8.08
C HIS A 162 -1.05 -17.42 8.66
#